data_AF-A0A7C7QBF2-F1
#
_entry.id   AF-A0A7C7QBF2-F1
#
_cell.length_a   1.000
_cell.length_b   1.000
_cell.length_c   1.000
_cell.angle_alpha   90.00
_cell.angle_beta   90.00
_cell.angle_gamma   90.00
#
_symmetry.space_group_name_H-M   'P 1'
#
loop_
_entity.id
_entity.type
_entity.pdbx_description
1 polymer ?
#
loop_
_entity_poly.entity_id
_entity_poly.type
_entity_poly.pdbx_seq_one_letter_code
_entity_poly.pdbx_strand_id
1 'polypeptide(L)'
;MEAIKHILAIYSWAIIGILIVFLWRIAYFYEKTSGQRVYYYVLLLPSLLLAAGAIWHLVCDGEFIGQPAGDLLLFGGGALLWLFGFRLQELMTGERR
;
A
#
# COMPACT_ATOMS: atom_id res chain seq x y z
N MET A 1 21.05 -2.61 19.43
CA MET A 1 19.71 -3.15 19.12
C MET A 1 18.90 -2.20 18.23
N GLU A 2 19.02 -0.88 18.41
CA GLU A 2 18.33 0.13 17.58
C GLU A 2 18.67 0.09 16.08
N ALA A 3 19.95 -0.12 15.73
CA ALA A 3 20.37 -0.20 14.32
C ALA A 3 19.71 -1.36 13.55
N ILE A 4 19.50 -2.51 14.20
CA ILE A 4 18.86 -3.67 13.56
C ILE A 4 17.38 -3.39 13.29
N LYS A 5 16.68 -2.71 14.24
CA LYS A 5 15.30 -2.29 14.06
C LYS A 5 15.15 -1.34 12.86
N HIS A 6 16.06 -0.37 12.74
CA HIS A 6 16.05 0.59 11.63
C HIS A 6 16.32 -0.09 10.28
N ILE A 7 17.31 -1.00 10.22
CA ILE A 7 17.61 -1.76 9.00
C ILE A 7 16.41 -2.60 8.58
N LEU A 8 15.78 -3.31 9.53
CA LEU A 8 14.60 -4.12 9.25
C LEU A 8 13.42 -3.25 8.78
N ALA A 9 13.19 -2.11 9.42
CA ALA A 9 12.16 -1.15 9.02
C ALA A 9 12.39 -0.67 7.58
N ILE A 10 13.60 -0.22 7.24
CA ILE A 10 13.94 0.23 5.89
C ILE A 10 13.71 -0.89 4.88
N TYR A 11 14.12 -2.12 5.20
CA TYR A 11 13.96 -3.27 4.31
C TYR A 11 12.48 -3.61 4.08
N SER A 12 11.66 -3.63 5.14
CA SER A 12 10.22 -3.85 5.06
C SER A 12 9.53 -2.77 4.23
N TRP A 13 9.87 -1.49 4.47
CA TRP A 13 9.30 -0.36 3.71
C TRP A 13 9.72 -0.36 2.25
N ALA A 14 10.96 -0.75 1.94
CA ALA A 14 11.43 -0.90 0.57
C ALA A 14 10.63 -1.97 -0.18
N ILE A 15 10.39 -3.13 0.43
CA ILE A 15 9.59 -4.21 -0.16
C ILE A 15 8.15 -3.75 -0.40
N ILE A 16 7.52 -3.11 0.59
CA ILE A 16 6.15 -2.57 0.47
C ILE A 16 6.07 -1.55 -0.67
N GLY A 17 7.03 -0.63 -0.74
CA GLY A 17 7.10 0.37 -1.82
C GLY A 17 7.20 -0.28 -3.20
N ILE A 18 8.05 -1.31 -3.35
CA ILE A 18 8.16 -2.08 -4.60
C ILE A 18 6.82 -2.72 -4.95
N LEU A 19 6.15 -3.39 -4.01
CA LEU A 19 4.85 -4.02 -4.25
C LEU A 19 3.78 -3.02 -4.69
N ILE A 20 3.74 -1.84 -4.07
CA ILE A 20 2.83 -0.74 -4.46
C ILE A 20 3.09 -0.29 -5.90
N VAL A 21 4.36 -0.14 -6.30
CA VAL A 21 4.72 0.22 -7.67
C VAL A 21 4.25 -0.84 -8.67
N PHE A 22 4.41 -2.13 -8.35
CA PHE A 22 3.89 -3.21 -9.19
C PHE A 22 2.36 -3.16 -9.31
N LEU A 23 1.63 -2.99 -8.21
CA LEU A 23 0.17 -2.85 -8.19
C LEU A 23 -0.29 -1.65 -9.03
N TRP A 24 0.38 -0.50 -8.88
CA TRP A 24 0.09 0.69 -9.68
C TRP A 24 0.30 0.44 -11.17
N ARG A 25 1.39 -0.23 -11.52
CA ARG A 25 1.71 -0.56 -12.92
C ARG A 25 0.69 -1.52 -13.52
N ILE A 26 0.23 -2.52 -12.77
CA ILE A 26 -0.81 -3.47 -13.19
C ILE A 26 -2.14 -2.72 -13.40
N ALA A 27 -2.56 -1.90 -12.44
CA ALA A 27 -3.79 -1.11 -12.53
C ALA A 27 -3.76 -0.15 -13.74
N TYR A 28 -2.64 0.55 -13.94
CA TYR A 28 -2.43 1.42 -15.09
C TYR A 28 -2.50 0.67 -16.42
N PHE A 29 -1.84 -0.49 -16.51
CA PHE A 29 -1.86 -1.32 -17.71
C PHE A 29 -3.27 -1.84 -18.01
N TYR A 30 -4.00 -2.29 -16.99
CA TYR A 30 -5.37 -2.79 -17.15
C TYR A 30 -6.33 -1.67 -17.58
N GLU A 31 -6.27 -0.50 -16.96
CA GLU A 31 -7.12 0.64 -17.36
C GLU A 31 -6.83 1.06 -18.81
N LYS A 32 -5.56 1.07 -19.22
CA LYS A 32 -5.16 1.42 -20.59
C LYS A 32 -5.58 0.38 -21.63
N THR A 33 -5.60 -0.90 -21.26
CA THR A 33 -5.84 -2.02 -22.20
C THR A 33 -7.32 -2.43 -22.25
N SER A 34 -7.99 -2.49 -21.10
CA SER A 34 -9.38 -2.95 -20.99
C SER A 34 -10.41 -1.83 -21.20
N GLY A 35 -9.99 -0.55 -21.21
CA GLY A 35 -10.89 0.59 -21.38
C GLY A 35 -11.89 0.82 -20.24
N GLN A 36 -11.88 -0.04 -19.22
CA GLN A 36 -12.65 0.12 -17.99
C GLN A 36 -11.88 0.99 -16.99
N ARG A 37 -12.57 1.98 -16.40
CA ARG A 37 -12.00 2.85 -15.37
C ARG A 37 -11.82 2.06 -14.08
N VAL A 38 -10.60 1.64 -13.81
CA VAL A 38 -10.21 1.01 -12.53
C VAL A 38 -10.04 2.07 -11.44
N TYR A 39 -10.03 3.35 -11.82
CA TYR A 39 -9.73 4.47 -10.91
C TYR A 39 -8.38 4.24 -10.23
N TYR A 40 -7.32 4.11 -11.01
CA TYR A 40 -5.95 3.92 -10.49
C TYR A 40 -5.53 4.97 -9.44
N TYR A 41 -6.16 6.15 -9.43
CA TYR A 41 -6.01 7.17 -8.39
C TYR A 41 -6.44 6.69 -6.99
N VAL A 42 -7.37 5.74 -6.89
CA VAL A 42 -7.78 5.14 -5.61
C VAL A 42 -6.62 4.39 -4.97
N LEU A 43 -5.63 3.92 -5.75
CA LEU A 43 -4.39 3.32 -5.23
C LEU A 43 -3.43 4.37 -4.64
N LEU A 44 -3.54 5.64 -5.04
CA LEU A 44 -2.75 6.72 -4.43
C LEU A 44 -3.16 6.97 -2.98
N LEU A 45 -4.41 6.72 -2.62
CA LEU A 45 -4.91 6.91 -1.26
C LEU A 45 -4.30 5.93 -0.24
N PRO A 46 -4.33 4.59 -0.42
CA PRO A 46 -3.66 3.64 0.46
C PRO A 46 -2.15 3.78 0.43
N SER A 47 -1.55 4.13 -0.71
CA SER A 47 -0.10 4.36 -0.76
C SER A 47 0.33 5.62 0.00
N LEU A 48 -0.45 6.71 -0.05
CA LEU A 48 -0.25 7.88 0.80
C LEU A 48 -0.45 7.56 2.28
N LEU A 49 -1.48 6.80 2.63
CA LEU A 49 -1.72 6.35 4.01
C LEU A 49 -0.57 5.50 4.56
N LEU A 50 -0.09 4.54 3.77
CA LEU A 50 1.06 3.72 4.12
C LEU A 50 2.32 4.59 4.23
N ALA A 51 2.62 5.45 3.27
CA ALA A 51 3.76 6.35 3.33
C ALA A 51 3.70 7.29 4.55
N ALA A 52 2.52 7.82 4.88
CA ALA A 52 2.31 8.65 6.06
C ALA A 52 2.56 7.87 7.36
N GLY A 53 2.04 6.63 7.47
CA GLY A 53 2.34 5.75 8.59
C GLY A 53 3.83 5.41 8.71
N ALA A 54 4.52 5.24 7.58
CA ALA A 54 5.98 5.02 7.51
C ALA A 54 6.77 6.17 8.10
N ILE A 55 6.47 7.37 7.60
CA ILE A 55 7.15 8.60 7.97
C ILE A 55 6.88 8.88 9.45
N TRP A 56 5.65 8.62 9.91
CA TRP A 56 5.30 8.75 11.32
C TRP A 56 6.16 7.87 12.23
N HIS A 57 6.31 6.57 11.89
CA HIS A 57 7.20 5.67 12.65
C HIS A 57 8.68 6.09 12.61
N LEU A 58 9.14 6.65 11.49
CA LEU A 58 10.52 7.12 11.36
C LEU A 58 10.79 8.43 12.14
N VAL A 59 9.79 9.31 12.25
CA VAL A 59 9.93 10.63 12.90
C VAL A 59 9.69 10.56 14.41
N CYS A 60 8.74 9.75 14.88
CA CYS A 60 8.40 9.65 16.30
C CYS A 60 9.20 8.55 17.03
N ASP A 61 10.52 8.58 16.98
CA ASP A 61 11.44 7.73 17.79
C ASP A 61 11.67 6.27 17.36
N GLY A 62 11.25 5.84 16.16
CA GLY A 62 11.71 4.57 15.59
C GLY A 62 11.26 3.30 16.32
N GLU A 63 10.38 3.42 17.31
CA GLU A 63 9.66 2.29 17.87
C GLU A 63 8.62 1.81 16.86
N PHE A 64 8.83 0.59 16.39
CA PHE A 64 7.97 -0.08 15.41
C PHE A 64 6.62 -0.51 16.02
N ILE A 65 6.45 -0.39 17.34
CA ILE A 65 5.29 -0.86 18.12
C ILE A 65 5.06 0.15 19.25
N GLY A 66 3.81 0.58 19.47
CA GLY A 66 3.43 1.41 20.62
C GLY A 66 2.82 2.76 20.27
N GLN A 67 2.76 3.12 18.98
CA GLN A 67 2.13 4.36 18.51
C GLN A 67 0.82 4.07 17.78
N PRO A 68 -0.33 4.21 18.45
CA PRO A 68 -1.62 3.83 17.89
C PRO A 68 -1.98 4.62 16.62
N ALA A 69 -1.45 5.83 16.45
CA ALA A 69 -1.65 6.63 15.24
C ALA A 69 -0.97 6.02 14.00
N GLY A 70 0.28 5.57 14.13
CA GLY A 70 1.03 4.91 13.04
C GLY A 70 0.39 3.57 12.66
N ASP A 71 0.01 2.78 13.67
CA ASP A 71 -0.63 1.48 13.47
C ASP A 71 -1.99 1.61 12.77
N LEU A 72 -2.80 2.62 13.11
CA LEU A 72 -4.09 2.88 12.45
C LEU A 72 -3.91 3.32 11.00
N LEU A 73 -2.91 4.16 10.71
CA LEU A 73 -2.58 4.59 9.35
C LEU A 73 -2.13 3.40 8.49
N LEU A 74 -1.30 2.54 9.05
CA LEU A 74 -0.83 1.31 8.42
C LEU A 74 -1.97 0.34 8.15
N PHE A 75 -2.81 0.09 9.15
CA PHE A 75 -3.96 -0.80 9.03
C PHE A 75 -4.97 -0.27 8.01
N GLY A 76 -5.29 1.04 8.07
CA GLY A 76 -6.20 1.68 7.12
C GLY A 76 -5.66 1.65 5.68
N GLY A 77 -4.37 1.93 5.51
CA GLY A 77 -3.68 1.82 4.23
C GLY A 77 -3.71 0.39 3.67
N GLY A 78 -3.41 -0.61 4.51
CA GLY A 78 -3.48 -2.02 4.14
C GLY A 78 -4.89 -2.49 3.78
N ALA A 79 -5.90 -2.09 4.56
CA ALA A 79 -7.31 -2.44 4.31
C ALA A 79 -7.83 -1.86 2.99
N LEU A 80 -7.51 -0.60 2.68
CA LEU A 80 -7.84 -0.03 1.37
C LEU A 80 -7.12 -0.74 0.23
N LEU A 81 -5.85 -1.11 0.43
CA LEU A 81 -5.05 -1.79 -0.57
C LEU A 81 -5.60 -3.19 -0.86
N TRP A 82 -6.06 -3.89 0.18
CA TRP A 82 -6.78 -5.17 0.04
C TRP A 82 -8.09 -5.00 -0.73
N LEU A 83 -8.89 -3.99 -0.39
CA LEU A 83 -10.15 -3.70 -1.09
C LEU A 83 -9.93 -3.35 -2.56
N PHE A 84 -8.88 -2.58 -2.88
CA PHE A 84 -8.48 -2.28 -4.24
C PHE A 84 -8.04 -3.54 -5.00
N GLY A 85 -7.23 -4.39 -4.36
CA GLY A 85 -6.82 -5.68 -4.93
C GLY A 85 -8.01 -6.59 -5.23
N PHE A 86 -8.98 -6.66 -4.33
CA PHE A 86 -10.21 -7.44 -4.52
C PHE A 86 -11.04 -6.92 -5.70
N ARG A 87 -11.20 -5.59 -5.82
CA ARG A 87 -11.86 -4.96 -6.96
C ARG A 87 -11.15 -5.22 -8.27
N LEU A 88 -9.82 -5.12 -8.29
CA LEU A 88 -9.01 -5.39 -9.48
C LEU A 88 -9.15 -6.86 -9.91
N GLN A 89 -9.12 -7.78 -8.94
CA GLN A 89 -9.34 -9.20 -9.19
C GLN A 89 -10.74 -9.46 -9.74
N GLU A 90 -11.78 -8.89 -9.12
CA GLU A 90 -13.17 -8.98 -9.58
C GLU A 90 -13.30 -8.52 -11.04
N LEU A 91 -12.65 -7.41 -11.42
CA LEU A 91 -12.65 -6.93 -12.81
C LEU A 91 -11.87 -7.85 -13.76
N MET A 92 -10.74 -8.41 -13.33
CA MET A 92 -9.93 -9.31 -14.16
C MET A 92 -10.55 -10.70 -14.35
N THR A 93 -11.30 -11.19 -13.36
CA THR A 93 -12.00 -12.49 -13.42
C THR A 93 -13.49 -12.34 -13.78
N GLY A 94 -13.97 -11.11 -13.91
CA GLY A 94 -15.36 -10.73 -14.10
C GLY A 94 -15.82 -10.78 -15.55
N GLU A 95 -15.68 -11.95 -16.18
CA GLU A 95 -16.48 -12.36 -17.33
C GLU A 95 -17.04 -13.76 -17.04
N ARG A 96 -18.16 -13.80 -16.31
CA ARG A 96 -19.18 -14.86 -16.36
C ARG A 96 -20.43 -14.40 -15.62
N ARG A 97 -21.18 -13.50 -16.25
CA ARG A 97 -22.64 -13.48 -16.14
C ARG A 97 -23.24 -13.25 -17.50
#